data_AF-A0A1F3T0G7-F1
#
_entry.id   AF-A0A1F3T0G7-F1
#
_cell.length_a   1.000
_cell.length_b   1.000
_cell.length_c   1.000
_cell.angle_alpha   90.00
_cell.angle_beta   90.00
_cell.angle_gamma   90.00
#
_symmetry.space_group_name_H-M   'P 1'
#
loop_
_entity.id
_entity.type
_entity.pdbx_description
1 polymer ?
#
loop_
_entity_poly.entity_id
_entity_poly.type
_entity_poly.pdbx_seq_one_letter_code
_entity_poly.pdbx_strand_id
1 'polypeptide(L)'
;MFKNNVIDLSRHRKRKNKMSKNINTSKKAAPVVDMTERREAIINDERRKVRRTILTGFIGAFVVVPARPGAKGGLLKVEVYDISADGIAFDMSAKYGHYKKGDEIAMRVYLSHDVYFPFVAQVQNQRALAGEAAHRHGANFLRGTVNDEALFHFVKFIETVSASLEKDRGDVMVSGLKK
;
A
#
# COMPACT_ATOMS: atom_id res chain seq x y z
N MET A 1 23.21 39.00 -51.94
CA MET A 1 23.81 39.29 -50.62
C MET A 1 22.73 39.26 -49.57
N PHE A 2 22.78 38.30 -48.65
CA PHE A 2 21.77 38.10 -47.59
C PHE A 2 21.92 39.19 -46.50
N LYS A 3 20.80 39.85 -46.13
CA LYS A 3 20.76 40.81 -45.02
C LYS A 3 20.58 40.04 -43.70
N ASN A 4 21.61 40.03 -42.86
CA ASN A 4 21.57 39.49 -41.51
C ASN A 4 20.63 40.33 -40.63
N ASN A 5 19.54 39.73 -40.16
CA ASN A 5 18.59 40.32 -39.25
C ASN A 5 18.88 39.83 -37.82
N VAL A 6 19.91 40.39 -37.18
CA VAL A 6 20.26 40.11 -35.78
C VAL A 6 19.75 41.25 -34.92
N ILE A 7 18.78 40.97 -34.05
CA ILE A 7 18.23 41.94 -33.10
C ILE A 7 19.17 42.05 -31.91
N ASP A 8 19.84 43.18 -31.76
CA ASP A 8 20.77 43.48 -30.67
C ASP A 8 20.02 43.99 -29.42
N LEU A 9 19.78 43.10 -28.47
CA LEU A 9 19.08 43.37 -27.21
C LEU A 9 19.91 44.18 -26.19
N SER A 10 21.19 44.46 -26.48
CA SER A 10 22.08 45.18 -25.57
C SER A 10 21.75 46.68 -25.43
N ARG A 11 21.07 47.26 -26.44
CA ARG A 11 20.76 48.71 -26.47
C ARG A 11 19.63 49.16 -25.55
N HIS A 12 18.81 48.25 -25.04
CA HIS A 12 17.66 48.61 -24.18
C HIS A 12 17.98 48.55 -22.67
N ARG A 13 19.20 48.19 -22.30
CA ARG A 13 19.57 48.01 -20.89
C ARG A 13 20.38 49.19 -20.35
N LYS A 14 19.81 50.40 -20.34
CA LYS A 14 20.29 51.52 -19.48
C LYS A 14 19.30 52.69 -19.45
N ARG A 15 18.47 52.74 -18.39
CA ARG A 15 18.18 53.93 -17.55
C ARG A 15 16.92 53.71 -16.72
N LYS A 16 17.09 53.12 -15.54
CA LYS A 16 16.23 53.37 -14.37
C LYS A 16 17.00 53.00 -13.08
N ASN A 17 18.05 53.77 -12.82
CA ASN A 17 18.67 53.87 -11.49
C ASN A 17 18.53 55.32 -11.04
N LYS A 18 17.43 55.61 -10.33
CA LYS A 18 17.30 56.69 -9.33
C LYS A 18 15.87 56.71 -8.79
N MET A 19 15.64 56.02 -7.68
CA MET A 19 14.95 56.59 -6.51
C MET A 19 14.98 55.58 -5.37
N SER A 20 15.78 55.91 -4.37
CA SER A 20 15.69 55.38 -3.01
C SER A 20 14.31 55.68 -2.43
N LYS A 21 13.54 54.64 -2.10
CA LYS A 21 12.54 54.72 -1.04
C LYS A 21 12.68 53.48 -0.19
N ASN A 22 13.11 53.70 1.06
CA ASN A 22 12.99 52.75 2.15
C ASN A 22 11.56 52.24 2.21
N ILE A 23 11.38 50.98 1.81
CA ILE A 23 10.19 50.21 2.14
C ILE A 23 10.71 49.02 2.93
N ASN A 24 10.66 49.16 4.26
CA ASN A 24 10.70 48.04 5.19
C ASN A 24 9.44 47.19 4.96
N THR A 25 9.41 46.43 3.86
CA THR A 25 8.54 45.27 3.76
C THR A 25 9.32 44.13 4.38
N SER A 26 8.91 43.78 5.59
CA SER A 26 9.16 42.47 6.18
C SER A 26 8.72 41.42 5.17
N LYS A 27 9.66 41.00 4.32
CA LYS A 27 9.54 39.78 3.53
C LYS A 27 9.48 38.65 4.56
N LYS A 28 8.27 38.33 5.03
CA LYS A 28 7.98 37.00 5.52
C LYS A 28 8.34 36.10 4.35
N ALA A 29 9.52 35.48 4.45
CA ALA A 29 9.90 34.42 3.55
C ALA A 29 8.73 33.45 3.54
N ALA A 30 8.09 33.27 2.37
CA ALA A 30 7.08 32.24 2.23
C ALA A 30 7.74 30.94 2.72
N PRO A 31 7.14 30.22 3.68
CA PRO A 31 7.74 28.99 4.17
C PRO A 31 7.89 28.08 2.94
N VAL A 32 9.14 27.81 2.57
CA VAL A 32 9.46 26.84 1.53
C VAL A 32 9.09 25.49 2.13
N VAL A 33 7.87 25.05 1.85
CA VAL A 33 7.38 23.75 2.27
C VAL A 33 8.15 22.73 1.46
N ASP A 34 8.88 21.86 2.15
CA ASP A 34 9.59 20.76 1.51
C ASP A 34 8.57 19.81 0.87
N MET A 35 8.43 19.92 -0.45
CA MET A 35 7.44 19.14 -1.21
C MET A 35 7.88 17.69 -1.41
N THR A 36 9.13 17.37 -1.07
CA THR A 36 9.74 16.05 -1.25
C THR A 36 9.09 15.05 -0.29
N GLU A 37 9.01 15.39 1.00
CA GLU A 37 8.34 14.57 2.01
C GLU A 37 6.85 14.36 1.72
N ARG A 38 6.17 15.42 1.25
CA ARG A 38 4.75 15.33 0.88
C ARG A 38 4.52 14.39 -0.31
N ARG A 39 5.43 14.41 -1.30
CA ARG A 39 5.35 13.50 -2.45
C ARG A 39 5.59 12.06 -2.04
N GLU A 40 6.56 11.80 -1.17
CA GLU A 40 6.81 10.46 -0.65
C GLU A 40 5.62 9.91 0.15
N ALA A 41 4.99 10.75 0.99
CA ALA A 41 3.78 10.37 1.71
C ALA A 41 2.63 10.00 0.75
N ILE A 42 2.40 10.80 -0.30
CA ILE A 42 1.38 10.52 -1.32
C ILE A 42 1.69 9.20 -2.05
N ILE A 43 2.94 8.99 -2.48
CA ILE A 43 3.34 7.75 -3.17
C ILE A 43 3.15 6.53 -2.26
N ASN A 44 3.50 6.64 -0.98
CA ASN A 44 3.33 5.55 -0.02
C ASN A 44 1.85 5.22 0.25
N ASP A 45 0.99 6.24 0.33
CA ASP A 45 -0.45 6.04 0.48
C ASP A 45 -1.08 5.42 -0.77
N GLU A 46 -0.63 5.80 -1.96
CA GLU A 46 -1.05 5.15 -3.21
C GLU A 46 -0.62 3.68 -3.26
N ARG A 47 0.64 3.37 -2.90
CA ARG A 47 1.14 1.99 -2.83
C ARG A 47 0.34 1.15 -1.84
N ARG A 48 0.00 1.69 -0.67
CA ARG A 48 -0.86 1.02 0.32
C ARG A 48 -2.25 0.75 -0.21
N LYS A 49 -2.85 1.72 -0.91
CA LYS A 49 -4.18 1.58 -1.50
C LYS A 49 -4.21 0.48 -2.56
N VAL A 50 -3.20 0.44 -3.43
CA VAL A 50 -3.07 -0.59 -4.47
C VAL A 50 -2.85 -1.97 -3.86
N ARG A 51 -1.94 -2.09 -2.87
CA ARG A 51 -1.70 -3.35 -2.15
C ARG A 51 -3.00 -3.90 -1.54
N ARG A 52 -3.80 -3.05 -0.89
CA ARG A 52 -5.13 -3.42 -0.36
C ARG A 52 -6.06 -3.95 -1.44
N THR A 53 -6.17 -3.26 -2.56
CA THR A 53 -7.06 -3.67 -3.65
C THR A 53 -6.69 -5.04 -4.22
N ILE A 54 -5.40 -5.34 -4.40
CA ILE A 54 -4.95 -6.67 -4.82
C ILE A 54 -5.30 -7.71 -3.75
N LEU A 55 -5.02 -7.43 -2.48
CA LEU A 55 -5.26 -8.39 -1.41
C LEU A 55 -6.74 -8.75 -1.27
N THR A 56 -7.65 -7.77 -1.39
CA THR A 56 -9.09 -8.00 -1.32
C THR A 56 -9.64 -8.69 -2.57
N GLY A 57 -9.08 -8.41 -3.76
CA GLY A 57 -9.59 -8.92 -5.04
C GLY A 57 -8.95 -10.22 -5.54
N PHE A 58 -7.66 -10.43 -5.27
CA PHE A 58 -6.85 -11.51 -5.85
C PHE A 58 -6.64 -12.70 -4.91
N ILE A 59 -6.68 -12.49 -3.58
CA ILE A 59 -6.34 -13.53 -2.61
C ILE A 59 -7.52 -13.79 -1.68
N GLY A 60 -8.22 -14.90 -1.90
CA GLY A 60 -9.18 -15.43 -0.93
C GLY A 60 -8.47 -16.07 0.25
N ALA A 61 -8.32 -15.34 1.36
CA ALA A 61 -7.83 -15.91 2.60
C ALA A 61 -8.98 -16.47 3.44
N PHE A 62 -8.74 -17.62 4.05
CA PHE A 62 -9.69 -18.29 4.91
C PHE A 62 -9.03 -18.61 6.24
N VAL A 63 -9.75 -18.33 7.31
CA VAL A 63 -9.36 -18.75 8.66
C VAL A 63 -10.06 -20.07 8.97
N VAL A 64 -9.30 -21.03 9.48
CA VAL A 64 -9.84 -22.28 10.00
C VAL A 64 -10.37 -22.01 11.41
N VAL A 65 -11.68 -22.12 11.58
CA VAL A 65 -12.32 -22.04 12.90
C VAL A 65 -12.35 -23.44 13.50
N PRO A 66 -11.60 -23.70 14.58
CA PRO A 66 -11.60 -25.01 15.21
C PRO A 66 -13.00 -25.36 15.73
N ALA A 67 -13.40 -26.61 15.53
CA ALA A 67 -14.65 -27.16 16.03
C ALA A 67 -14.72 -27.01 17.54
N ARG A 68 -15.68 -26.23 18.06
CA ARG A 68 -16.08 -26.36 19.47
C ARG A 68 -16.80 -27.71 19.65
N PRO A 69 -16.80 -28.31 20.85
CA PRO A 69 -17.55 -29.53 21.10
C PRO A 69 -19.03 -29.29 20.74
N GLY A 70 -19.53 -30.00 19.73
CA GLY A 70 -20.90 -29.85 19.21
C GLY A 70 -21.08 -28.98 17.96
N ALA A 71 -20.02 -28.40 17.38
CA ALA A 71 -20.09 -27.67 16.11
C ALA A 71 -19.08 -28.23 15.09
N LYS A 72 -19.47 -28.37 13.82
CA LYS A 72 -18.53 -28.71 12.75
C LYS A 72 -17.54 -27.56 12.60
N GLY A 73 -16.24 -27.87 12.65
CA GLY A 73 -15.17 -26.91 12.34
C GLY A 73 -15.39 -26.33 10.95
N GLY A 74 -15.21 -25.01 10.80
CA GLY A 74 -15.61 -24.26 9.62
C GLY A 74 -14.45 -23.54 8.97
N LEU A 75 -14.58 -23.27 7.67
CA LEU A 75 -13.74 -22.33 6.95
C LEU A 75 -14.47 -21.00 6.90
N LEU A 76 -13.86 -19.96 7.45
CA LEU A 76 -14.40 -18.61 7.41
C LEU A 76 -13.59 -17.78 6.43
N LYS A 77 -14.25 -17.24 5.39
CA LYS A 77 -13.64 -16.27 4.49
C LYS A 77 -13.32 -15.00 5.29
N VAL A 78 -12.08 -14.55 5.21
CA VAL A 78 -11.64 -13.29 5.81
C VAL A 78 -11.08 -12.38 4.72
N GLU A 79 -11.16 -11.08 4.94
CA GLU A 79 -10.62 -10.09 4.02
C GLU A 79 -9.22 -9.69 4.48
N VAL A 80 -8.20 -9.93 3.65
CA VAL A 80 -6.83 -9.52 3.98
C VAL A 80 -6.73 -8.02 3.74
N TYR A 81 -6.40 -7.28 4.79
CA TYR A 81 -6.23 -5.84 4.76
C TYR A 81 -4.78 -5.44 4.43
N ASP A 82 -3.81 -6.15 5.00
CA ASP A 82 -2.39 -5.88 4.75
C ASP A 82 -1.57 -7.16 4.92
N ILE A 83 -0.45 -7.25 4.21
CA ILE A 83 0.50 -8.35 4.32
C ILE A 83 1.92 -7.80 4.22
N SER A 84 2.80 -8.34 5.06
CA SER A 84 4.22 -8.00 5.15
C SER A 84 5.01 -9.25 5.53
N ALA A 85 6.34 -9.22 5.45
CA ALA A 85 7.17 -10.38 5.76
C ALA A 85 6.97 -10.90 7.20
N ASP A 86 6.61 -10.02 8.13
CA ASP A 86 6.47 -10.36 9.56
C ASP A 86 5.03 -10.73 9.95
N GLY A 87 4.04 -10.31 9.18
CA GLY A 87 2.65 -10.50 9.58
C GLY A 87 1.61 -10.07 8.57
N ILE A 88 0.36 -10.34 8.95
CA ILE A 88 -0.85 -10.16 8.17
C ILE A 88 -1.91 -9.44 9.01
N ALA A 89 -2.64 -8.52 8.38
CA ALA A 89 -3.83 -7.92 8.95
C ALA A 89 -5.05 -8.42 8.18
N PHE A 90 -6.08 -8.88 8.89
CA PHE A 90 -7.31 -9.35 8.27
C PHE A 90 -8.55 -8.89 9.04
N ASP A 91 -9.64 -8.74 8.29
CA ASP A 91 -10.94 -8.32 8.80
C ASP A 91 -11.89 -9.51 8.85
N MET A 92 -12.62 -9.61 9.95
CA MET A 92 -13.59 -10.67 10.22
C MET A 92 -14.91 -10.06 10.65
N SER A 93 -16.03 -10.56 10.12
CA SER A 93 -17.35 -10.09 10.51
C SER A 93 -17.64 -10.39 11.97
N ALA A 94 -18.20 -9.41 12.70
CA ALA A 94 -18.56 -9.52 14.12
C ALA A 94 -19.56 -10.65 14.41
N LYS A 95 -20.29 -11.14 13.40
CA LYS A 95 -21.21 -12.28 13.50
C LYS A 95 -20.51 -13.57 13.94
N TYR A 96 -19.24 -13.73 13.59
CA TYR A 96 -18.46 -14.94 13.89
C TYR A 96 -17.62 -14.79 15.17
N GLY A 97 -17.70 -13.64 15.84
CA GLY A 97 -16.92 -13.32 17.03
C GLY A 97 -15.61 -12.61 16.69
N HIS A 98 -14.61 -12.79 17.55
CA HIS A 98 -13.27 -12.22 17.41
C HIS A 98 -12.23 -13.12 18.09
N TYR A 99 -10.98 -12.98 17.66
CA TYR A 99 -9.84 -13.62 18.28
C TYR A 99 -9.18 -12.70 19.28
N LYS A 100 -8.63 -13.27 20.36
CA LYS A 100 -7.92 -12.53 21.39
C LYS A 100 -6.43 -12.47 21.06
N LYS A 101 -5.74 -11.51 21.67
CA LYS A 101 -4.28 -11.43 21.61
C LYS A 101 -3.67 -12.71 22.17
N GLY A 102 -2.73 -13.29 21.43
CA GLY A 102 -2.05 -14.55 21.76
C GLY A 102 -2.67 -15.77 21.10
N ASP A 103 -3.88 -15.67 20.53
CA ASP A 103 -4.51 -16.80 19.85
C ASP A 103 -3.72 -17.17 18.59
N GLU A 104 -3.42 -18.46 18.46
CA GLU A 104 -2.84 -19.04 17.24
C GLU A 104 -3.96 -19.46 16.29
N ILE A 105 -3.84 -19.00 15.05
CA ILE A 105 -4.86 -19.17 14.02
C ILE A 105 -4.23 -19.88 12.84
N ALA A 106 -4.82 -21.01 12.44
CA ALA A 106 -4.51 -21.65 11.18
C ALA A 106 -5.25 -20.93 10.04
N MET A 107 -4.49 -20.45 9.07
CA MET A 107 -4.99 -19.77 7.88
C MET A 107 -4.70 -20.61 6.63
N ARG A 108 -5.54 -20.44 5.62
CA ARG A 108 -5.42 -21.09 4.31
C ARG A 108 -5.66 -20.06 3.21
N VAL A 109 -4.77 -20.02 2.24
CA VAL A 109 -4.94 -19.25 1.01
C VAL A 109 -5.18 -20.23 -0.12
N TYR A 110 -6.32 -20.13 -0.80
CA TYR A 110 -6.64 -21.01 -1.92
C TYR A 110 -6.00 -20.46 -3.20
N LEU A 111 -5.21 -21.29 -3.87
CA LEU A 111 -4.57 -20.97 -5.15
C LEU A 111 -5.38 -21.53 -6.34
N SER A 112 -6.19 -22.55 -6.08
CA SER A 112 -7.14 -23.18 -7.00
C SER A 112 -8.42 -23.56 -6.24
N HIS A 113 -9.40 -24.15 -6.93
CA HIS A 113 -10.65 -24.63 -6.34
C HIS A 113 -10.44 -25.71 -5.26
N ASP A 114 -9.38 -26.51 -5.38
CA ASP A 114 -9.09 -27.69 -4.56
C ASP A 114 -7.73 -27.63 -3.84
N VAL A 115 -6.85 -26.68 -4.21
CA VAL A 115 -5.50 -26.55 -3.65
C VAL A 115 -5.37 -25.28 -2.83
N TYR A 116 -4.88 -25.42 -1.59
CA TYR A 116 -4.62 -24.32 -0.67
C TYR A 116 -3.21 -24.37 -0.07
N PHE A 117 -2.71 -23.19 0.28
CA PHE A 117 -1.47 -22.96 1.00
C PHE A 117 -1.76 -22.66 2.48
N PRO A 118 -1.43 -23.55 3.42
CA PRO A 118 -1.65 -23.34 4.85
C PRO A 118 -0.48 -22.64 5.55
N PHE A 119 -0.80 -21.79 6.51
CA PHE A 119 0.16 -21.19 7.44
C PHE A 119 -0.50 -20.88 8.78
N VAL A 120 0.30 -20.62 9.81
CA VAL A 120 -0.18 -20.27 11.16
C VAL A 120 0.22 -18.83 11.47
N ALA A 121 -0.70 -18.08 12.05
CA ALA A 121 -0.47 -16.72 12.49
C ALA A 121 -0.95 -16.53 13.94
N GLN A 122 -0.20 -15.77 14.73
CA GLN A 122 -0.54 -15.44 16.11
C GLN A 122 -1.07 -14.01 16.20
N VAL A 123 -2.27 -13.83 16.75
CA VAL A 123 -2.90 -12.52 16.90
C VAL A 123 -2.11 -11.66 17.89
N GLN A 124 -1.70 -10.47 17.44
CA GLN A 124 -0.98 -9.49 18.23
C GLN A 124 -1.90 -8.37 18.73
N ASN A 125 -2.87 -7.99 17.92
CA ASN A 125 -3.83 -6.95 18.25
C ASN A 125 -5.18 -7.19 17.58
N GLN A 126 -6.20 -6.54 18.16
CA GLN A 126 -7.55 -6.51 17.63
C GLN A 126 -8.09 -5.08 17.73
N ARG A 127 -8.83 -4.64 16.71
CA ARG A 127 -9.53 -3.37 16.69
C ARG A 127 -10.94 -3.55 16.15
N ALA A 128 -11.94 -3.00 16.83
CA ALA A 128 -13.29 -2.90 16.28
C ALA A 128 -13.37 -1.76 15.26
N LEU A 129 -13.93 -2.03 14.08
CA LEU A 129 -14.21 -1.02 13.06
C LEU A 129 -15.65 -0.53 13.27
N ALA A 130 -15.79 0.65 13.88
CA ALA A 130 -17.09 1.28 14.08
C ALA A 130 -17.65 1.70 12.70
N GLY A 131 -18.68 0.98 12.24
CA GLY A 131 -19.36 1.25 10.96
C GLY A 131 -19.52 0.02 10.05
N GLU A 132 -18.55 -0.90 10.05
CA GLU A 132 -18.53 -2.07 9.13
C GLU A 132 -18.97 -3.39 9.80
N ALA A 133 -19.34 -3.36 11.08
CA ALA A 133 -19.65 -4.56 11.87
C ALA A 133 -18.57 -5.65 11.74
N ALA A 134 -17.30 -5.23 11.73
CA ALA A 134 -16.14 -6.07 11.55
C ALA A 134 -15.06 -5.79 12.62
N HIS A 135 -14.28 -6.82 12.91
CA HIS A 135 -13.09 -6.74 13.75
C HIS A 135 -11.84 -6.94 12.89
N ARG A 136 -10.94 -5.97 12.93
CA ARG A 136 -9.61 -6.06 12.36
C ARG A 136 -8.67 -6.74 13.33
N HIS A 137 -7.94 -7.73 12.86
CA HIS A 137 -6.93 -8.44 13.62
C HIS A 137 -5.58 -8.25 12.94
N GLY A 138 -4.59 -7.83 13.69
CA GLY A 138 -3.19 -7.88 13.27
C GLY A 138 -2.55 -9.13 13.86
N ALA A 139 -1.96 -9.96 13.01
CA ALA A 139 -1.32 -11.21 13.40
C ALA A 139 0.10 -11.31 12.82
N ASN A 140 1.00 -11.93 13.57
CA ASN A 140 2.36 -12.22 13.10
C ASN A 140 2.43 -13.67 12.63
N PHE A 141 3.22 -13.93 11.60
CA PHE A 141 3.44 -15.31 11.17
C PHE A 141 4.24 -16.07 12.21
N LEU A 142 3.81 -17.30 12.51
CA LEU A 142 4.56 -18.17 13.38
C LEU A 142 5.78 -18.68 12.61
N ARG A 143 6.98 -18.42 13.13
CA ARG A 143 8.24 -18.89 12.53
C ARG A 143 8.58 -20.30 12.99
N GLY A 144 9.41 -21.00 12.24
CA GLY A 144 9.81 -22.39 12.44
C GLY A 144 8.83 -23.41 11.87
N THR A 145 7.88 -23.01 11.03
CA THR A 145 6.96 -23.94 10.37
C THR A 145 7.54 -24.45 9.06
N VAL A 146 7.04 -25.59 8.59
CA VAL A 146 7.48 -26.23 7.32
C VAL A 146 7.31 -25.28 6.12
N ASN A 147 6.38 -24.34 6.20
CA ASN A 147 6.00 -23.45 5.10
C ASN A 147 6.60 -22.04 5.20
N ASP A 148 7.52 -21.78 6.13
CA ASP A 148 8.09 -20.45 6.35
C ASP A 148 8.73 -19.84 5.09
N GLU A 149 9.55 -20.63 4.39
CA GLU A 149 10.24 -20.17 3.18
C GLU A 149 9.25 -19.87 2.04
N ALA A 150 8.26 -20.76 1.84
CA ALA A 150 7.21 -20.58 0.87
C ALA A 150 6.36 -19.33 1.18
N LEU A 151 6.04 -19.11 2.46
CA LEU A 151 5.28 -17.94 2.91
C LEU A 151 6.08 -16.66 2.68
N PHE A 152 7.39 -16.66 2.97
CA PHE A 152 8.27 -15.53 2.70
C PHE A 152 8.27 -15.17 1.21
N HIS A 153 8.46 -16.16 0.32
CA HIS A 153 8.43 -15.93 -1.13
C HIS A 153 7.06 -15.47 -1.63
N PHE A 154 5.99 -16.05 -1.10
CA PHE A 154 4.62 -15.65 -1.42
C PHE A 154 4.37 -14.19 -1.06
N VAL A 155 4.72 -13.77 0.15
CA VAL A 155 4.60 -12.37 0.59
C VAL A 155 5.44 -11.47 -0.30
N LYS A 156 6.71 -11.80 -0.53
CA LYS A 156 7.61 -11.00 -1.36
C LYS A 156 7.10 -10.85 -2.79
N PHE A 157 6.48 -11.90 -3.34
CA PHE A 157 5.81 -11.84 -4.64
C PHE A 157 4.68 -10.81 -4.63
N ILE A 158 3.77 -10.86 -3.64
CA ILE A 158 2.68 -9.89 -3.52
C ILE A 158 3.21 -8.46 -3.35
N GLU A 159 4.25 -8.26 -2.55
CA GLU A 159 4.86 -6.95 -2.38
C GLU A 159 5.47 -6.41 -3.68
N THR A 160 6.18 -7.26 -4.42
CA THR A 160 6.85 -6.91 -5.68
C THR A 160 5.84 -6.59 -6.77
N VAL A 161 4.80 -7.41 -6.90
CA VAL A 161 3.70 -7.19 -7.86
C VAL A 161 3.00 -5.88 -7.51
N SER A 162 2.64 -5.66 -6.24
CA SER A 162 1.98 -4.42 -5.80
C SER A 162 2.81 -3.18 -6.08
N ALA A 163 4.14 -3.27 -5.97
CA ALA A 163 5.06 -2.16 -6.23
C ALA A 163 5.23 -1.86 -7.73
N SER A 164 5.03 -2.86 -8.59
CA SER A 164 5.21 -2.77 -10.05
C SER A 164 3.92 -2.55 -10.81
N LEU A 165 2.78 -2.42 -10.11
CA LEU A 165 1.51 -2.13 -10.75
C LEU A 165 1.48 -0.71 -11.31
N GLU A 166 1.14 -0.62 -12.58
CA GLU A 166 0.89 0.65 -13.25
C GLU A 166 -0.63 0.90 -13.32
N LYS A 167 -1.03 2.16 -13.16
CA LYS A 167 -2.43 2.55 -13.38
C LYS A 167 -2.67 2.58 -14.88
N ASP A 168 -3.53 1.71 -15.37
CA ASP A 168 -4.01 1.79 -16.74
C ASP A 168 -4.79 3.11 -16.92
N ARG A 169 -4.32 3.93 -17.85
CA ARG A 169 -4.96 5.22 -18.23
C ARG A 169 -5.74 5.10 -19.53
N GLY A 170 -5.85 3.91 -20.12
CA GLY A 170 -6.46 3.69 -21.43
C GLY A 170 -5.52 4.01 -22.60
N ASP A 171 -4.23 4.23 -22.33
CA ASP A 171 -3.23 4.45 -23.37
C ASP A 171 -2.72 3.10 -23.89
N VAL A 172 -2.85 2.88 -25.21
CA VAL A 172 -2.35 1.68 -25.88
C VAL A 172 -0.82 1.70 -25.88
N MET A 173 -0.22 1.05 -24.89
CA MET A 173 1.22 0.84 -24.84
C MET A 173 1.60 -0.24 -25.86
N VAL A 174 2.04 0.17 -27.06
CA VAL A 174 2.64 -0.73 -28.04
C VAL A 174 4.02 -1.13 -27.49
N SER A 175 4.12 -2.35 -26.97
CA SER A 175 5.38 -2.95 -26.48
C SER A 175 6.32 -3.24 -27.66
N GLY A 176 7.01 -2.20 -28.13
CA GLY A 176 7.91 -2.29 -29.29
C GLY A 176 9.13 -1.38 -29.25
N LEU A 177 9.42 -0.68 -28.15
CA LEU A 177 10.61 0.16 -28.05
C LEU A 177 11.65 -0.49 -27.13
N LYS A 178 12.61 -1.19 -27.74
CA LYS A 178 13.88 -1.54 -27.10
C LYS A 178 14.62 -0.25 -26.74
N LYS A 179 15.08 -0.13 -25.49
CA LYS A 179 16.12 0.84 -25.12
C LYS A 179 17.46 0.43 -25.71
#